data_AF-A0A932N0P3-F1
#
_entry.id   AF-A0A932N0P3-F1
#
_cell.length_a   1.000
_cell.length_b   1.000
_cell.length_c   1.000
_cell.angle_alpha   90.00
_cell.angle_beta   90.00
_cell.angle_gamma   90.00
#
_symmetry.space_group_name_H-M   'P 1'
#
loop_
_entity.id
_entity.type
_entity.pdbx_description
1 polymer ?
#
loop_
_entity_poly.entity_id
_entity_poly.type
_entity_poly.pdbx_seq_one_letter_code
_entity_poly.pdbx_strand_id
1 'polypeptide(L)'
;MNAVVKPKPQLYKAWPHGLQLIEKELPAVMQPDDVQFKVIAGGICGTDVGIYNSKDSLKNNMSGLTTPNVTIGHEFCGRITDAGPKAKLRLAELLIQKSREHRDTKQFINARNASRLAK
;
A
#
# COMPACT_ATOMS: atom_id res chain seq x y z
N MET A 1 2.55 0.76 -14.76
CA MET A 1 2.88 -0.20 -13.69
C MET A 1 1.87 -1.33 -13.67
N ASN A 2 2.33 -2.57 -13.50
CA ASN A 2 1.45 -3.74 -13.43
C ASN A 2 0.70 -3.79 -12.08
N ALA A 3 -0.60 -4.06 -12.14
CA ALA A 3 -1.44 -4.18 -10.95
C ALA A 3 -2.43 -5.33 -11.13
N VAL A 4 -2.56 -6.18 -10.11
CA VAL A 4 -3.63 -7.17 -10.03
C VAL A 4 -4.86 -6.50 -9.44
N VAL A 5 -5.99 -6.60 -10.15
CA VAL A 5 -7.23 -5.93 -9.78
C VAL A 5 -8.43 -6.87 -9.78
N LYS A 6 -9.46 -6.45 -9.04
CA LYS A 6 -10.79 -7.04 -9.07
C LYS A 6 -11.80 -5.97 -9.48
N PRO A 7 -12.70 -6.24 -10.45
CA PRO A 7 -13.76 -5.31 -10.78
C PRO A 7 -14.73 -5.16 -9.61
N LYS A 8 -15.29 -3.96 -9.45
CA LYS A 8 -16.29 -3.69 -8.42
C LYS A 8 -17.50 -4.59 -8.64
N PRO A 9 -18.05 -5.21 -7.58
CA PRO A 9 -19.34 -5.89 -7.66
C PRO A 9 -20.45 -4.94 -8.10
N GLN A 10 -21.24 -5.36 -9.08
CA GLN A 10 -22.44 -4.62 -9.49
C GLN A 10 -23.66 -5.23 -8.78
N LEU A 11 -24.55 -4.36 -8.29
CA LEU A 11 -25.79 -4.79 -7.67
C LEU A 11 -26.62 -5.58 -8.68
N TYR A 12 -27.23 -6.67 -8.22
CA TYR A 12 -28.04 -7.58 -9.04
C TYR A 12 -27.29 -8.30 -10.18
N LYS A 13 -25.95 -8.24 -10.22
CA LYS A 13 -25.13 -9.02 -11.17
C LYS A 13 -24.20 -9.98 -10.44
N ALA A 14 -23.87 -11.08 -11.12
CA ALA A 14 -22.82 -11.98 -10.66
C ALA A 14 -21.48 -11.23 -10.62
N TRP A 15 -20.71 -11.45 -9.56
CA TRP A 15 -19.37 -10.89 -9.45
C TRP A 15 -18.39 -11.92 -10.06
N PRO A 16 -17.73 -11.62 -11.19
CA PRO A 16 -17.01 -12.62 -11.96
C PRO A 16 -15.88 -13.24 -11.14
N HIS A 17 -15.69 -14.55 -11.29
CA HIS A 17 -14.55 -15.28 -10.71
C HIS A 17 -13.22 -14.77 -11.32
N GLY A 18 -12.13 -14.93 -10.57
CA GLY A 18 -10.81 -14.56 -11.03
C GLY A 18 -10.41 -13.11 -10.75
N LEU A 19 -9.24 -12.75 -11.27
CA LEU A 19 -8.57 -11.46 -11.11
C LEU A 19 -8.01 -11.02 -12.47
N GLN A 20 -7.75 -9.72 -12.63
CA GLN A 20 -7.19 -9.17 -13.87
C GLN A 20 -5.83 -8.55 -13.59
N LEU A 21 -4.84 -8.83 -14.45
CA LEU A 21 -3.59 -8.08 -14.48
C LEU A 21 -3.77 -6.94 -15.48
N ILE A 22 -3.64 -5.70 -15.02
CA ILE A 22 -3.75 -4.51 -15.86
C ILE A 22 -2.54 -3.61 -15.69
N GLU A 23 -2.31 -2.76 -16.68
CA GLU A 23 -1.40 -1.63 -16.53
C GLU A 23 -2.15 -0.40 -15.96
N LYS A 24 -1.52 0.25 -14.99
CA LYS A 24 -1.97 1.51 -14.38
C LYS A 24 -0.86 2.53 -14.41
N GLU A 25 -1.20 3.82 -14.38
CA GLU A 25 -0.21 4.87 -14.16
C GLU A 25 0.50 4.67 -12.81
N LEU A 26 1.76 5.11 -12.74
CA LEU A 26 2.50 5.10 -11.48
C LEU A 26 1.89 6.15 -10.55
N PRO A 27 1.47 5.80 -9.32
CA PRO A 27 0.89 6.76 -8.40
C PRO A 27 1.95 7.76 -7.97
N ALA A 28 1.63 9.05 -8.05
CA ALA A 28 2.49 10.13 -7.57
C ALA A 28 2.13 10.51 -6.12
N VAL A 29 3.09 11.09 -5.40
CA VAL A 29 2.84 11.74 -4.09
C VAL A 29 2.14 13.07 -4.36
N MET A 30 0.87 13.17 -3.99
CA MET A 30 0.05 14.35 -4.27
C MET A 30 -0.28 15.13 -2.99
N GLN A 31 -0.30 14.46 -1.85
CA GLN A 31 -0.67 15.01 -0.54
C GLN A 31 0.50 14.99 0.45
N PRO A 32 0.49 15.85 1.49
CA PRO A 32 1.57 15.92 2.47
C PRO A 32 1.85 14.61 3.23
N ASP A 33 0.85 13.77 3.41
CA ASP A 33 0.88 12.51 4.14
C ASP A 33 0.96 11.26 3.24
N ASP A 34 1.04 11.45 1.92
CA ASP A 34 1.23 10.34 0.99
C ASP A 34 2.61 9.69 1.14
N VAL A 35 2.65 8.39 0.86
CA VAL A 35 3.88 7.61 0.72
C VAL A 35 3.80 6.81 -0.58
N GLN A 36 4.77 7.01 -1.46
CA GLN A 36 4.95 6.15 -2.62
C GLN A 36 5.81 4.95 -2.22
N PHE A 37 5.26 3.75 -2.45
CA PHE A 37 5.89 2.50 -2.03
C PHE A 37 6.07 1.56 -3.22
N LYS A 38 7.32 1.19 -3.50
CA LYS A 38 7.64 0.15 -4.46
C LYS A 38 7.54 -1.22 -3.80
N VAL A 39 6.48 -1.94 -4.14
CA VAL A 39 6.28 -3.34 -3.74
C VAL A 39 7.34 -4.23 -4.41
N ILE A 40 7.98 -5.09 -3.62
CA ILE A 40 9.00 -6.06 -4.08
C ILE A 40 8.47 -7.49 -3.98
N ALA A 41 7.69 -7.78 -2.93
CA ALA A 41 7.03 -9.06 -2.75
C ALA A 41 5.66 -8.86 -2.07
N GLY A 42 4.74 -9.78 -2.33
CA GLY A 42 3.42 -9.85 -1.73
C GLY A 42 3.11 -11.26 -1.22
N GLY A 43 2.35 -11.34 -0.13
CA GLY A 43 1.72 -12.55 0.37
C GLY A 43 0.32 -12.74 -0.24
N ILE A 44 -0.16 -13.98 -0.21
CA ILE A 44 -1.53 -14.33 -0.59
C ILE A 44 -2.22 -14.89 0.65
N CYS A 45 -3.30 -14.24 1.06
CA CYS A 45 -4.11 -14.63 2.21
C CYS A 45 -5.42 -15.31 1.77
N GLY A 46 -6.10 -15.96 2.72
CA GLY A 46 -7.44 -16.51 2.50
C GLY A 46 -8.47 -15.47 2.05
N THR A 47 -8.29 -14.20 2.43
CA THR A 47 -9.11 -13.08 1.94
C THR A 47 -8.92 -12.90 0.44
N ASP A 48 -7.69 -12.94 -0.07
CA ASP A 48 -7.42 -12.78 -1.50
C ASP A 48 -8.03 -13.93 -2.31
N VAL A 49 -7.95 -15.16 -1.79
CA VAL A 49 -8.63 -16.34 -2.36
C VAL A 49 -10.15 -16.17 -2.34
N GLY A 50 -10.70 -15.57 -1.29
CA GLY A 50 -12.13 -15.24 -1.20
C GLY A 50 -12.56 -14.21 -2.26
N ILE A 51 -11.74 -13.19 -2.52
CA ILE A 51 -11.97 -12.18 -3.55
C ILE A 51 -11.87 -12.82 -4.95
N TYR A 52 -10.86 -13.66 -5.18
CA TYR A 52 -10.71 -14.43 -6.41
C TYR A 52 -11.97 -15.27 -6.69
N ASN A 53 -12.48 -15.97 -5.67
CA ASN A 53 -13.68 -16.80 -5.77
C ASN A 53 -15.00 -16.03 -5.72
N SER A 54 -14.98 -14.70 -5.59
CA SER A 54 -16.17 -13.86 -5.52
C SER A 54 -17.15 -14.22 -4.39
N LYS A 55 -16.64 -14.55 -3.20
CA LYS A 55 -17.49 -14.89 -2.05
C LYS A 55 -18.48 -13.75 -1.71
N ASP A 56 -19.74 -14.08 -1.49
CA ASP A 56 -20.80 -13.09 -1.22
C ASP A 56 -20.52 -12.21 0.00
N SER A 57 -19.90 -12.77 1.04
CA SER A 57 -19.48 -12.01 2.22
C SER A 57 -18.51 -10.88 1.89
N LEU A 58 -17.65 -11.05 0.88
CA LEU A 58 -16.71 -10.02 0.41
C LEU A 58 -17.36 -9.10 -0.61
N LYS A 59 -18.29 -9.62 -1.41
CA LYS A 59 -19.07 -8.83 -2.37
C LYS A 59 -19.77 -7.65 -1.71
N ASN A 60 -20.40 -7.88 -0.55
CA ASN A 60 -21.10 -6.83 0.19
C ASN A 60 -20.13 -5.74 0.66
N ASN A 61 -18.99 -6.14 1.24
CA ASN A 61 -17.94 -5.22 1.68
C ASN A 61 -17.36 -4.39 0.52
N MET A 62 -17.22 -4.99 -0.67
CA MET A 62 -16.61 -4.34 -1.83
C MET A 62 -17.62 -3.59 -2.72
N SER A 63 -18.92 -3.69 -2.45
CA SER A 63 -19.96 -2.95 -3.19
C SER A 63 -19.88 -1.43 -2.98
N GLY A 64 -19.25 -0.99 -1.88
CA GLY A 64 -19.04 0.42 -1.55
C GLY A 64 -17.87 1.09 -2.27
N LEU A 65 -17.11 0.37 -3.11
CA LEU A 65 -15.96 0.94 -3.83
C LEU A 65 -16.39 2.15 -4.69
N THR A 66 -15.63 3.23 -4.64
CA THR A 66 -15.87 4.43 -5.46
C THR A 66 -15.24 4.33 -6.85
N THR A 67 -14.30 3.40 -7.03
CA THR A 67 -13.62 3.14 -8.30
C THR A 67 -14.22 1.91 -9.01
N PRO A 68 -14.10 1.84 -10.36
CA PRO A 68 -14.63 0.70 -11.11
C PRO A 68 -13.91 -0.62 -10.80
N ASN A 69 -12.64 -0.56 -10.43
CA ASN A 69 -11.83 -1.70 -10.01
C ASN A 69 -11.06 -1.34 -8.72
N VAL A 70 -10.64 -2.35 -7.97
CA VAL A 70 -9.72 -2.20 -6.82
C VAL A 70 -8.42 -2.94 -7.08
N THR A 71 -7.29 -2.35 -6.69
CA THR A 71 -6.00 -3.07 -6.59
C THR A 71 -6.02 -3.89 -5.30
N ILE A 72 -5.76 -5.19 -5.41
CA ILE A 72 -5.79 -6.12 -4.27
C ILE A 72 -4.39 -6.42 -3.75
N GLY A 73 -4.31 -7.15 -2.64
CA GLY A 73 -3.07 -7.47 -1.94
C GLY A 73 -2.85 -6.54 -0.75
N HIS A 74 -3.00 -7.10 0.45
CA HIS A 74 -2.85 -6.37 1.72
C HIS A 74 -1.67 -6.90 2.56
N GLU A 75 -0.96 -7.89 2.04
CA GLU A 75 0.26 -8.44 2.62
C GLU A 75 1.40 -8.15 1.65
N PHE A 76 2.24 -7.16 1.93
CA PHE A 76 3.34 -6.80 1.03
C PHE A 76 4.53 -6.19 1.77
N CYS A 77 5.69 -6.27 1.12
CA CYS A 77 6.91 -5.61 1.56
C CYS A 77 7.65 -4.99 0.37
N GLY A 78 8.56 -4.06 0.67
CA GLY A 78 9.20 -3.26 -0.36
C GLY A 78 9.95 -2.07 0.20
N ARG A 79 10.01 -1.00 -0.59
CA ARG A 79 10.77 0.22 -0.27
C ARG A 79 9.93 1.46 -0.50
N ILE A 80 10.06 2.43 0.39
CA ILE A 80 9.56 3.79 0.15
C ILE A 80 10.43 4.43 -0.92
N THR A 81 9.81 4.95 -1.98
CA THR A 81 10.50 5.62 -3.10
C THR A 81 10.31 7.12 -3.11
N ASP A 82 9.20 7.61 -2.56
CA ASP A 82 8.96 9.02 -2.28
C ASP A 82 7.90 9.18 -1.18
N ALA A 83 7.78 10.37 -0.60
CA ALA A 83 6.79 10.67 0.42
C ALA A 83 6.54 12.19 0.52
N GLY A 84 5.34 12.56 0.94
CA GLY A 84 5.00 13.95 1.22
C GLY A 84 5.74 14.48 2.46
N PRO A 85 5.86 15.81 2.64
CA PRO A 85 6.63 16.41 3.73
C PRO A 85 6.19 15.97 5.13
N LYS A 86 4.88 15.80 5.37
CA LYS A 86 4.35 15.33 6.65
C LYS A 86 4.69 13.86 6.88
N ALA A 87 4.58 13.03 5.84
CA ALA A 87 5.00 11.63 5.90
C ALA A 87 6.52 11.49 6.13
N LYS A 88 7.35 12.27 5.43
CA LYS A 88 8.82 12.30 5.63
C LYS A 88 9.19 12.62 7.07
N LEU A 89 8.52 13.61 7.67
CA LEU A 89 8.73 13.95 9.09
C LEU A 89 8.37 12.76 9.99
N ARG A 90 7.21 12.14 9.76
CA ARG A 90 6.78 10.99 10.56
C ARG A 90 7.71 9.79 10.43
N LEU A 91 8.19 9.51 9.22
CA LEU A 91 9.17 8.44 8.96
C LEU A 91 10.50 8.71 9.67
N ALA A 92 10.96 9.96 9.67
CA ALA A 92 12.18 10.35 10.38
C ALA A 92 12.05 10.16 11.91
N GLU A 93 10.90 10.50 12.49
CA GLU A 93 10.61 10.22 13.90
C GLU A 93 10.65 8.72 14.23
N LEU A 94 10.04 7.89 13.37
CA LEU A 94 10.06 6.43 13.52
C LEU A 94 11.49 5.86 13.43
N LEU A 95 12.31 6.38 12.52
CA LEU A 95 13.73 6.01 12.43
C LEU A 95 14.49 6.37 13.71
N ILE A 96 14.28 7.57 14.26
CA ILE A 96 14.89 8.00 15.52
C ILE A 96 14.46 7.08 16.67
N GLN A 97 13.17 6.74 16.76
CA GLN A 97 12.69 5.79 17.77
C GLN A 97 13.38 4.43 17.64
N LYS A 98 13.49 3.91 16.41
CA LYS A 98 14.11 2.61 16.11
C LYS A 98 15.63 2.58 16.26
N SER A 99 16.29 3.73 16.24
CA SER A 99 17.75 3.84 16.47
C SER A 99 18.20 3.37 17.86
N ARG A 100 17.27 3.28 18.81
CA ARG A 100 17.54 2.71 20.15
C ARG A 100 17.78 1.20 20.11
N GLU A 101 17.20 0.53 19.11
CA GLU A 101 17.22 -0.93 18.96
C GLU A 101 18.26 -1.37 17.90
N HIS A 102 18.59 -0.50 16.93
CA HIS A 102 19.42 -0.87 15.78
C HIS A 102 20.65 0.04 15.62
N ARG A 103 21.85 -0.55 15.73
CA ARG A 103 23.14 0.16 15.64
C ARG A 103 23.32 0.87 14.31
N ASP A 104 22.99 0.22 13.21
CA ASP A 104 23.16 0.79 11.86
C ASP A 104 22.25 1.99 11.64
N THR A 105 21.00 1.92 12.14
CA THR A 105 20.07 3.06 12.13
C THR A 105 20.60 4.22 12.96
N LYS A 106 21.18 3.95 14.14
CA LYS A 106 21.80 4.98 14.97
C LYS A 106 22.97 5.66 14.27
N GLN A 107 23.84 4.87 13.63
CA GLN A 107 24.95 5.39 12.84
C GLN A 107 24.47 6.21 11.66
N PHE A 108 23.46 5.73 10.92
CA PHE A 108 22.85 6.47 9.82
C PHE A 108 22.34 7.83 10.31
N ILE A 109 21.55 7.88 11.40
CA ILE A 109 20.95 9.13 11.89
C ILE A 109 22.03 10.17 12.23
N ASN A 110 23.15 9.75 12.82
CA ASN A 110 24.30 10.61 13.10
C ASN A 110 23.90 11.93 13.82
N ALA A 111 23.14 11.79 14.92
CA ALA A 111 22.62 12.90 15.75
C ALA A 111 21.69 13.92 15.05
N ARG A 112 21.27 13.68 13.80
CA ARG A 112 20.28 14.53 13.12
C ARG A 112 18.91 14.39 13.77
N ASN A 113 18.21 15.51 13.92
CA ASN A 113 16.81 15.53 14.34
C ASN A 113 15.86 15.20 13.18
N ALA A 114 14.58 14.98 13.48
CA ALA A 114 13.59 14.54 12.50
C ALA A 114 13.46 15.53 11.32
N SER A 115 13.44 16.84 11.58
CA SER A 115 13.33 17.86 10.54
C SER A 115 14.53 17.90 9.60
N ARG A 116 15.74 17.55 10.07
CA ARG A 116 16.93 17.44 9.20
C ARG A 116 16.96 16.14 8.40
N LEU A 117 16.39 15.05 8.93
CA LEU A 117 16.28 13.76 8.24
C LEU A 117 15.16 13.74 7.20
N ALA A 118 14.13 14.55 7.39
CA ALA A 118 12.95 14.63 6.53
C ALA A 118 13.11 15.58 5.33
N LYS A 119 14.27 16.23 5.19
CA LYS A 119 14.66 17.05 4.04
C LYS A 119 15.33 16.18 2.99
#